data_AF-A0A1I2J6T7-F1
#
_entry.id   AF-A0A1I2J6T7-F1
#
_cell.length_a   1.000
_cell.length_b   1.000
_cell.length_c   1.000
_cell.angle_alpha   90.00
_cell.angle_beta   90.00
_cell.angle_gamma   90.00
#
_symmetry.space_group_name_H-M   'P 1'
#
loop_
_entity.id
_entity.type
_entity.pdbx_description
1 polymer ?
#
loop_
_entity_poly.entity_id
_entity_poly.type
_entity_poly.pdbx_seq_one_letter_code
_entity_poly.pdbx_strand_id
1 'polypeptide(L)'
;MSDQSEPREPVVHGTLMAGFAQACVNLNIVAGRRATALLADIDMGRWFPLAKWMEIEQMVGESYANVEPIRLKLGIEMMTLWYHHGPGKALIHRGADFLHFQTGSHGIASVIRGPREVVGSFDLEEFDSARGHAVIRSSTPFDKTIERGVLIGG
;
A
#
# COMPACT_ATOMS: atom_id res chain seq x y z
N MET A 1 -16.56 22.30 -11.68
CA MET A 1 -16.96 20.97 -12.21
C MET A 1 -15.77 20.42 -12.97
N SER A 2 -14.89 19.70 -12.28
CA SER A 2 -13.73 19.04 -12.88
C SER A 2 -14.13 17.63 -13.29
N ASP A 3 -13.96 17.36 -14.57
CA ASP A 3 -14.16 16.08 -15.26
C ASP A 3 -13.33 14.98 -14.57
N GLN A 4 -13.99 14.15 -13.75
CA GLN A 4 -13.39 12.96 -13.15
C GLN A 4 -13.66 11.78 -14.08
N SER A 5 -13.01 11.76 -15.24
CA SER A 5 -12.83 10.49 -15.94
C SER A 5 -11.79 9.68 -15.16
N GLU A 6 -12.16 8.48 -14.71
CA GLU A 6 -11.21 7.56 -14.09
C GLU A 6 -10.01 7.37 -15.04
N PRO A 7 -8.77 7.37 -14.53
CA PRO A 7 -7.61 7.21 -15.37
C PRO A 7 -7.70 5.86 -16.11
N ARG A 8 -7.53 5.88 -17.44
CA ARG A 8 -7.61 4.68 -18.29
C ARG A 8 -6.62 3.58 -17.89
N GLU A 9 -5.51 3.97 -17.26
CA GLU A 9 -4.53 3.07 -16.67
C GLU A 9 -4.49 3.29 -15.16
N PRO A 10 -4.40 2.21 -14.35
CA PRO A 10 -4.30 2.34 -12.91
C PRO A 10 -3.02 3.06 -12.52
N VAL A 11 -3.14 3.93 -11.52
CA VAL A 11 -2.05 4.75 -11.00
C VAL A 11 -1.95 4.63 -9.48
N VAL A 12 -0.74 4.81 -8.97
CA VAL A 12 -0.37 4.78 -7.55
C VAL A 12 0.22 6.12 -7.13
N HIS A 13 -0.14 6.58 -5.94
CA HIS A 13 0.33 7.84 -5.38
C HIS A 13 1.80 7.74 -4.95
N GLY A 14 2.57 8.79 -5.18
CA GLY A 14 3.99 8.86 -4.89
C GLY A 14 4.34 8.61 -3.42
N THR A 15 3.46 8.96 -2.48
CA THR A 15 3.66 8.64 -1.06
C THR A 15 3.70 7.13 -0.78
N LEU A 16 2.91 6.32 -1.49
CA LEU A 16 2.93 4.86 -1.32
C LEU A 16 4.24 4.29 -1.88
N MET A 17 4.65 4.77 -3.06
CA MET A 17 5.91 4.38 -3.70
C MET A 17 7.14 4.79 -2.85
N ALA A 18 7.13 5.99 -2.28
CA ALA A 18 8.15 6.45 -1.35
C ALA A 18 8.14 5.64 -0.04
N GLY A 19 6.95 5.26 0.44
CA GLY A 19 6.78 4.35 1.56
C GLY A 19 7.47 3.01 1.33
N PHE A 20 7.25 2.41 0.16
CA PHE A 20 7.94 1.18 -0.26
C PHE A 20 9.45 1.37 -0.32
N ALA A 21 9.93 2.45 -0.92
CA ALA A 21 11.36 2.76 -1.04
C ALA A 21 12.06 2.81 0.30
N GLN A 22 11.48 3.59 1.22
CA GLN A 22 12.02 3.79 2.53
C GLN A 22 11.94 2.50 3.35
N ALA A 23 10.88 1.70 3.20
CA ALA A 23 10.80 0.36 3.78
C ALA A 23 11.95 -0.54 3.32
N CYS A 24 12.28 -0.53 2.03
CA CYS A 24 13.43 -1.30 1.53
C CYS A 24 14.76 -0.85 2.12
N VAL A 25 14.96 0.46 2.28
CA VAL A 25 16.16 1.03 2.91
C VAL A 25 16.23 0.63 4.38
N ASN A 26 15.15 0.83 5.15
CA ASN A 26 15.06 0.50 6.57
C ASN A 26 15.36 -0.97 6.84
N LEU A 27 14.91 -1.86 5.94
CA LEU A 27 15.05 -3.30 6.07
C LEU A 27 16.37 -3.85 5.50
N ASN A 28 17.30 -2.98 5.05
CA ASN A 28 18.57 -3.38 4.42
C ASN A 28 18.39 -4.40 3.29
N ILE A 29 17.32 -4.25 2.51
CA ILE A 29 17.06 -5.08 1.35
C ILE A 29 18.19 -4.79 0.36
N VAL A 30 19.11 -5.75 0.14
CA VAL A 30 20.18 -5.76 -0.89
C VAL A 30 19.72 -5.33 -2.30
N ALA A 31 18.47 -5.61 -2.70
CA ALA A 31 17.86 -5.04 -3.91
C ALA A 31 17.71 -3.50 -3.87
N GLY A 32 17.96 -2.92 -2.70
CA GLY A 32 17.87 -1.51 -2.35
C GLY A 32 18.62 -0.59 -3.30
N ARG A 33 19.76 -0.97 -3.88
CA ARG A 33 20.40 -0.10 -4.90
C ARG A 33 19.59 0.04 -6.18
N ARG A 34 18.93 -1.03 -6.65
CA ARG A 34 18.02 -0.96 -7.80
C ARG A 34 16.69 -0.30 -7.41
N ALA A 35 16.16 -0.61 -6.23
CA ALA A 35 14.98 0.04 -5.69
C ALA A 35 15.21 1.56 -5.54
N THR A 36 16.24 1.99 -4.82
CA THR A 36 16.64 3.41 -4.69
C THR A 36 16.84 4.08 -6.04
N ALA A 37 17.42 3.40 -7.05
CA ALA A 37 17.54 3.98 -8.39
C ALA A 37 16.17 4.14 -9.10
N LEU A 38 15.28 3.15 -8.99
CA LEU A 38 13.89 3.25 -9.48
C LEU A 38 13.07 4.32 -8.75
N LEU A 39 13.48 4.65 -7.52
CA LEU A 39 12.74 5.51 -6.60
C LEU A 39 13.38 6.91 -6.49
N ALA A 40 14.55 7.14 -7.08
CA ALA A 40 15.32 8.40 -7.03
C ALA A 40 14.55 9.60 -7.61
N ASP A 41 13.62 9.34 -8.53
CA ASP A 41 12.80 10.36 -9.20
C ASP A 41 11.34 10.41 -8.68
N ILE A 42 11.05 9.80 -7.51
CA ILE A 42 9.70 9.86 -6.96
C ILE A 42 9.45 11.23 -6.33
N ASP A 43 8.56 11.96 -7.00
CA ASP A 43 7.82 13.06 -6.42
C ASP A 43 6.63 12.52 -5.62
N MET A 44 6.64 12.73 -4.30
CA MET A 44 5.58 12.28 -3.39
C MET A 44 4.20 12.87 -3.71
N GLY A 45 4.13 14.01 -4.41
CA GLY A 45 2.88 14.67 -4.80
C GLY A 45 2.30 14.20 -6.14
N ARG A 46 2.96 13.26 -6.84
CA ARG A 46 2.54 12.79 -8.16
C ARG A 46 1.92 11.39 -8.13
N TRP A 47 1.17 11.10 -9.18
CA TRP A 47 0.66 9.77 -9.49
C TRP A 47 1.56 9.11 -10.53
N PHE A 48 1.84 7.83 -10.36
CA PHE A 48 2.69 7.02 -11.23
C PHE A 48 1.90 5.82 -11.78
N PRO A 49 2.22 5.29 -12.96
CA PRO A 49 1.59 4.07 -13.45
C PRO A 49 1.75 2.92 -12.44
N LEU A 50 0.66 2.21 -12.14
CA LEU A 50 0.67 1.08 -11.20
C LEU A 50 1.62 -0.04 -11.66
N ALA A 51 1.86 -0.19 -12.97
CA ALA A 51 2.85 -1.12 -13.49
C ALA A 51 4.25 -0.93 -12.86
N LYS A 52 4.64 0.32 -12.56
CA LYS A 52 5.92 0.59 -11.87
C LYS A 52 5.96 0.01 -10.46
N TRP A 53 4.84 0.01 -9.74
CA TRP A 53 4.74 -0.67 -8.45
C TRP A 53 4.98 -2.18 -8.60
N MET A 54 4.28 -2.79 -9.55
CA MET A 54 4.34 -4.23 -9.78
C MET A 54 5.76 -4.69 -10.17
N GLU A 55 6.47 -3.91 -10.98
CA GLU A 55 7.88 -4.16 -11.34
C GLU A 55 8.80 -4.18 -10.11
N ILE A 56 8.60 -3.25 -9.18
CA ILE A 56 9.41 -3.15 -7.96
C ILE A 56 9.10 -4.33 -7.02
N GLU A 57 7.81 -4.66 -6.86
CA GLU A 57 7.37 -5.79 -6.04
C GLU A 57 7.92 -7.12 -6.57
N GLN A 58 7.91 -7.29 -7.89
CA GLN A 58 8.51 -8.45 -8.56
C GLN A 58 10.02 -8.52 -8.34
N MET A 59 10.73 -7.39 -8.47
CA MET A 59 12.17 -7.33 -8.22
C MET A 59 12.53 -7.78 -6.80
N VAL A 60 11.78 -7.36 -5.79
CA VAL A 60 11.97 -7.82 -4.42
C VAL A 60 11.71 -9.32 -4.33
N GLY A 61 10.63 -9.81 -4.96
CA GLY A 61 10.31 -11.24 -5.08
C GLY A 61 11.46 -12.09 -5.60
N GLU A 62 12.11 -11.65 -6.68
CA GLU A 62 13.19 -12.38 -7.35
C GLU A 62 14.54 -12.31 -6.61
N SER A 63 14.71 -11.32 -5.72
CA SER A 63 15.98 -11.07 -5.05
C SER A 63 16.22 -11.94 -3.81
N TYR A 64 15.20 -12.64 -3.30
CA TYR A 64 15.28 -13.40 -2.06
C TYR A 64 14.64 -14.77 -2.17
N ALA A 65 15.36 -15.79 -1.71
CA ALA A 65 14.82 -17.15 -1.61
C ALA A 65 13.66 -17.26 -0.58
N ASN A 66 13.64 -16.38 0.44
CA ASN A 66 12.56 -16.31 1.43
C ASN A 66 12.03 -14.87 1.53
N VAL A 67 11.14 -14.52 0.60
CA VAL A 67 10.64 -13.14 0.43
C VAL A 67 9.42 -12.81 1.30
N GLU A 68 8.69 -13.79 1.82
CA GLU A 68 7.46 -13.54 2.59
C GLU A 68 7.68 -12.66 3.83
N PRO A 69 8.70 -12.88 4.69
CA PRO A 69 8.94 -12.01 5.83
C PRO A 69 9.29 -10.58 5.42
N ILE A 70 9.93 -10.42 4.26
CA ILE A 70 10.28 -9.13 3.69
C ILE A 70 9.02 -8.40 3.23
N ARG A 71 8.12 -9.08 2.50
CA ARG A 71 6.82 -8.54 2.08
C ARG A 71 5.96 -8.13 3.26
N LEU A 72 5.92 -8.94 4.31
CA LEU A 72 5.16 -8.63 5.52
C LEU A 72 5.68 -7.37 6.18
N LYS A 73 7.01 -7.29 6.42
CA LYS A 73 7.63 -6.10 7.01
C LYS A 73 7.47 -4.88 6.13
N LEU A 74 7.52 -5.04 4.82
CA LEU A 74 7.34 -3.96 3.88
C LEU A 74 5.93 -3.34 4.00
N GLY A 75 4.87 -4.15 4.09
CA GLY A 75 3.52 -3.64 4.35
C GLY A 75 3.40 -2.87 5.67
N ILE A 76 4.05 -3.36 6.74
CA ILE A 76 4.07 -2.70 8.06
C ILE A 76 4.77 -1.34 7.98
N GLU A 77 5.95 -1.30 7.35
CA GLU A 77 6.74 -0.07 7.20
C GLU A 77 6.03 0.96 6.32
N MET A 78 5.37 0.52 5.23
CA MET A 78 4.56 1.40 4.40
C MET A 78 3.46 2.09 5.20
N MET A 79 2.75 1.35 6.06
CA MET A 79 1.71 1.94 6.89
C MET A 79 2.26 2.87 7.97
N THR A 80 3.39 2.50 8.57
CA THR A 80 4.11 3.37 9.51
C THR A 80 4.43 4.72 8.83
N LEU A 81 4.96 4.69 7.60
CA LEU A 81 5.33 5.89 6.86
C LEU A 81 4.10 6.70 6.41
N TRP A 82 3.05 6.05 5.92
CA TRP A 82 1.79 6.72 5.57
C TRP A 82 1.16 7.39 6.80
N TYR A 83 1.23 6.75 7.97
CA TYR A 83 0.73 7.30 9.21
C TYR A 83 1.52 8.54 9.64
N HIS A 84 2.84 8.46 9.68
CA HIS A 84 3.69 9.52 10.20
C HIS A 84 3.99 10.67 9.23
N HIS A 85 4.06 10.38 7.93
CA HIS A 85 4.48 11.34 6.90
C HIS A 85 3.42 11.60 5.83
N GLY A 86 2.39 10.76 5.75
CA GLY A 86 1.22 10.97 4.90
C GLY A 86 0.05 11.62 5.67
N PRO A 87 -1.18 11.50 5.14
CA PRO A 87 -2.37 12.03 5.80
C PRO A 87 -2.82 11.20 7.02
N GLY A 88 -2.20 10.04 7.27
CA GLY A 88 -2.72 9.04 8.20
C GLY A 88 -2.92 9.54 9.62
N LYS A 89 -1.97 10.29 10.19
CA LYS A 89 -2.10 10.84 11.56
C LYS A 89 -3.27 11.80 11.74
N ALA A 90 -3.71 12.48 10.68
CA ALA A 90 -4.88 13.37 10.74
C ALA A 90 -6.20 12.60 10.59
N LEU A 91 -6.17 11.39 10.03
CA LEU A 91 -7.34 10.58 9.70
C LEU A 91 -7.60 9.48 10.74
N ILE A 92 -6.54 8.89 11.29
CA ILE A 92 -6.58 7.67 12.10
C ILE A 92 -6.02 7.95 13.48
N HIS A 93 -6.78 7.59 14.52
CA HIS A 93 -6.37 7.79 15.91
C HIS A 93 -6.20 6.46 16.66
N ARG A 94 -6.83 5.39 16.18
CA ARG A 94 -6.81 4.02 16.74
C ARG A 94 -6.83 3.01 15.60
N GLY A 95 -6.34 1.79 15.84
CA GLY A 95 -6.40 0.71 14.84
C GLY A 95 -7.82 0.36 14.38
N ALA A 96 -8.82 0.49 15.27
CA ALA A 96 -10.23 0.35 14.87
C ALA A 96 -10.68 1.41 13.84
N ASP A 97 -10.18 2.64 13.97
CA ASP A 97 -10.47 3.71 13.00
C ASP A 97 -9.82 3.39 11.65
N PHE A 98 -8.62 2.79 11.66
CA PHE A 98 -7.95 2.31 10.45
C PHE A 98 -8.73 1.19 9.75
N LEU A 99 -9.27 0.23 10.49
CA LEU A 99 -10.10 -0.83 9.93
C LEU A 99 -11.38 -0.25 9.32
N HIS A 100 -12.07 0.65 10.03
CA HIS A 100 -13.26 1.32 9.49
C HIS A 100 -12.94 2.22 8.28
N PHE A 101 -11.74 2.76 8.19
CA PHE A 101 -11.28 3.48 7.01
C PHE A 101 -11.17 2.59 5.76
N GLN A 102 -11.21 1.26 5.91
CA GLN A 102 -11.26 0.34 4.76
C GLN A 102 -12.70 0.09 4.26
N THR A 103 -13.75 0.50 5.00
CA THR A 103 -15.14 0.32 4.55
C THR A 103 -15.34 1.02 3.19
N GLY A 104 -15.81 0.30 2.18
CA GLY A 104 -15.99 0.88 0.83
C GLY A 104 -14.68 1.24 0.13
N SER A 105 -13.57 0.59 0.49
CA SER A 105 -12.27 0.71 -0.16
C SER A 105 -11.65 2.11 -0.09
N HIS A 106 -12.01 2.94 0.91
CA HIS A 106 -11.47 4.30 1.03
C HIS A 106 -9.94 4.31 1.22
N GLY A 107 -9.40 3.35 1.98
CA GLY A 107 -7.95 3.22 2.18
C GLY A 107 -7.20 3.07 0.85
N ILE A 108 -7.56 2.09 0.04
CA ILE A 108 -6.89 1.87 -1.25
C ILE A 108 -7.15 3.02 -2.22
N ALA A 109 -8.37 3.56 -2.26
CA ALA A 109 -8.73 4.70 -3.12
C ALA A 109 -7.95 5.98 -2.78
N SER A 110 -7.44 6.09 -1.55
CA SER A 110 -6.61 7.23 -1.14
C SER A 110 -5.22 7.23 -1.78
N VAL A 111 -4.72 6.06 -2.20
CA VAL A 111 -3.36 5.89 -2.73
C VAL A 111 -3.30 5.23 -4.10
N ILE A 112 -4.39 4.66 -4.61
CA ILE A 112 -4.49 4.03 -5.93
C ILE A 112 -5.77 4.50 -6.62
N ARG A 113 -5.68 4.80 -7.92
CA ARG A 113 -6.82 5.18 -8.76
C ARG A 113 -6.80 4.38 -10.06
N GLY A 114 -7.96 4.12 -10.63
CA GLY A 114 -8.09 3.40 -11.89
C GLY A 114 -9.39 2.61 -11.94
N PRO A 115 -9.65 1.89 -13.04
CA PRO A 115 -10.87 1.12 -13.21
C PRO A 115 -10.96 0.04 -12.13
N ARG A 116 -12.15 -0.12 -11.54
CA ARG A 116 -12.38 -1.03 -10.41
C ARG A 116 -12.06 -2.49 -10.76
N GLU A 117 -12.28 -2.90 -12.01
CA GLU A 117 -11.96 -4.22 -12.54
C GLU A 117 -10.46 -4.52 -12.58
N VAL A 118 -9.61 -3.49 -12.57
CA VAL A 118 -8.14 -3.64 -12.55
C VAL A 118 -7.57 -3.46 -11.15
N VAL A 119 -8.06 -2.46 -10.40
CA VAL A 119 -7.58 -2.16 -9.04
C VAL A 119 -8.13 -3.14 -8.00
N GLY A 120 -9.33 -3.67 -8.23
CA GLY A 120 -10.06 -4.48 -7.27
C GLY A 120 -10.60 -3.65 -6.10
N SER A 121 -10.79 -4.31 -4.96
CA SER A 121 -11.31 -3.70 -3.74
C SER A 121 -10.63 -4.26 -2.49
N PHE A 122 -10.62 -3.47 -1.42
CA PHE A 122 -10.07 -3.84 -0.12
C PHE A 122 -11.02 -3.31 0.95
N ASP A 123 -11.94 -4.18 1.40
CA ASP A 123 -13.14 -3.78 2.13
C ASP A 123 -13.25 -4.49 3.48
N LEU A 124 -13.61 -3.72 4.51
CA LEU A 124 -14.07 -4.27 5.79
C LEU A 124 -15.49 -4.84 5.65
N GLU A 125 -15.62 -6.15 5.82
CA GLU A 125 -16.91 -6.86 5.75
C GLU A 125 -17.52 -7.09 7.12
N GLU A 126 -16.70 -7.45 8.10
CA GLU A 126 -17.15 -7.70 9.47
C GLU A 126 -16.20 -7.03 10.47
N PHE A 127 -16.77 -6.49 11.54
CA PHE A 127 -16.03 -5.92 12.65
C PHE A 127 -16.73 -6.20 13.97
N ASP A 128 -16.05 -6.92 14.86
CA ASP A 128 -16.47 -7.22 16.22
C ASP A 128 -15.37 -6.76 17.19
N SER A 129 -15.54 -5.55 17.71
CA SER A 129 -14.60 -4.97 18.67
C SER A 129 -14.55 -5.70 20.00
N ALA A 130 -15.64 -6.34 20.43
CA ALA A 130 -15.69 -7.06 21.70
C ALA A 130 -14.87 -8.35 21.65
N ARG A 131 -14.86 -9.02 20.50
CA ARG A 131 -14.07 -10.23 20.24
C ARG A 131 -12.68 -9.94 19.68
N GLY A 132 -12.39 -8.69 19.33
CA GLY A 132 -11.15 -8.31 18.64
C GLY A 132 -11.02 -8.96 17.26
N HIS A 133 -12.13 -9.06 16.53
CA HIS A 133 -12.22 -9.76 15.25
C HIS A 133 -12.62 -8.81 14.12
N ALA A 134 -11.97 -8.93 12.97
CA ALA A 134 -12.32 -8.20 11.77
C ALA A 134 -12.10 -9.09 10.53
N VAL A 135 -12.96 -8.94 9.53
CA VAL A 135 -12.82 -9.62 8.22
C VAL A 135 -12.65 -8.57 7.15
N ILE A 136 -11.52 -8.66 6.44
CA ILE A 136 -11.25 -7.86 5.25
C ILE A 136 -11.37 -8.77 4.02
N ARG A 137 -12.15 -8.32 3.03
CA ARG A 137 -12.15 -8.92 1.70
C ARG A 137 -11.26 -8.10 0.77
N SER A 138 -10.29 -8.76 0.16
CA SER A 138 -9.43 -8.18 -0.86
C SER A 138 -9.62 -8.89 -2.20
N SER A 139 -9.87 -8.11 -3.25
CA SER A 139 -9.80 -8.53 -4.65
C SER A 139 -8.68 -7.80 -5.42
N THR A 140 -7.84 -7.05 -4.71
CA THR A 140 -6.74 -6.30 -5.30
C THR A 140 -5.71 -7.25 -5.95
N PRO A 141 -4.91 -6.75 -6.91
CA PRO A 141 -3.83 -7.52 -7.51
C PRO A 141 -2.55 -7.58 -6.65
N PHE A 142 -2.53 -6.96 -5.47
CA PHE A 142 -1.34 -6.92 -4.59
C PHE A 142 -1.10 -8.25 -3.87
N ASP A 143 0.17 -8.53 -3.56
CA ASP A 143 0.53 -9.70 -2.75
C ASP A 143 -0.11 -9.63 -1.36
N LYS A 144 -0.79 -10.72 -0.99
CA LYS A 144 -1.57 -10.82 0.24
C LYS A 144 -0.72 -10.75 1.50
N THR A 145 0.58 -11.02 1.41
CA THR A 145 1.53 -10.86 2.52
C THR A 145 1.83 -9.39 2.80
N ILE A 146 1.92 -8.56 1.75
CA ILE A 146 2.06 -7.10 1.91
C ILE A 146 0.77 -6.54 2.51
N GLU A 147 -0.40 -6.94 2.00
CA GLU A 147 -1.69 -6.51 2.55
C GLU A 147 -1.86 -6.89 4.03
N ARG A 148 -1.43 -8.09 4.42
CA ARG A 148 -1.38 -8.48 5.84
C ARG A 148 -0.46 -7.58 6.65
N GLY A 149 0.67 -7.17 6.09
CA GLY A 149 1.58 -6.22 6.71
C GLY A 149 0.93 -4.86 6.92
N VAL A 150 0.20 -4.36 5.92
CA VAL A 150 -0.60 -3.13 5.99
C VAL A 150 -1.61 -3.21 7.14
N LEU A 151 -2.32 -4.34 7.28
CA LEU A 151 -3.28 -4.53 8.38
C LEU A 151 -2.64 -4.59 9.77
N ILE A 152 -1.39 -5.07 9.87
CA ILE A 152 -0.65 -5.12 11.14
C ILE A 152 -0.06 -3.74 11.51
N GLY A 153 0.30 -2.94 10.51
CA GLY A 153 0.93 -1.63 10.71
C GLY A 153 -0.03 -0.46 10.95
N GLY A 154 -1.33 -0.61 10.65
CA GLY A 154 -2.37 0.41 10.87
C GLY A 154 -3.17 0.21 12.14
#